data_AF-K1S827-F1
#
_entry.id   AF-K1S827-F1
#
_cell.length_a   1.000
_cell.length_b   1.000
_cell.length_c   1.000
_cell.angle_alpha   90.00
_cell.angle_beta   90.00
_cell.angle_gamma   90.00
#
_symmetry.space_group_name_H-M   'P 1'
#
loop_
_entity.id
_entity.type
_entity.pdbx_description
1 polymer ?
#
loop_
_entity_poly.entity_id
_entity_poly.type
_entity_poly.pdbx_seq_one_letter_code
_entity_poly.pdbx_strand_id
1 'polypeptide(L)' 'MCDRLYFDELTFERVMDIIEMEQPHGVIVSTGGQIPNNLAMHLDAQNVPILGTAAKDIDNAEDRAKFSQMLTNNGINQP' A
#
# COMPACT_ATOMS: atom_id res chain seq x y z
N MET A 1 10.96 -5.54 -18.34
CA MET A 1 11.08 -4.26 -19.07
C MET A 1 9.71 -3.59 -19.01
N CYS A 2 9.62 -2.28 -18.83
CA CYS A 2 8.35 -1.54 -18.71
C CYS A 2 8.05 -0.72 -19.96
N ASP A 3 6.78 -0.47 -20.26
CA ASP A 3 6.35 0.40 -21.38
C ASP A 3 6.57 1.89 -21.08
N ARG A 4 6.41 2.30 -19.81
CA ARG A 4 6.65 3.66 -19.31
C ARG A 4 7.42 3.61 -18.00
N LEU A 5 8.37 4.53 -17.84
CA LEU A 5 9.16 4.71 -16.63
C LEU A 5 9.15 6.19 -16.25
N TYR A 6 8.68 6.48 -15.04
CA TYR A 6 8.68 7.82 -14.46
C TYR A 6 9.86 7.94 -13.51
N PHE A 7 10.78 8.86 -13.80
CA PHE A 7 11.86 9.23 -12.89
C PHE A 7 11.37 10.41 -12.04
N ASP A 8 10.67 10.09 -10.96
CA ASP A 8 10.05 11.05 -10.05
C ASP A 8 10.17 10.57 -8.60
N GLU A 9 9.84 11.45 -7.65
CA GLU A 9 9.81 11.11 -6.23
C GLU A 9 8.59 10.22 -5.90
N LEU A 10 8.77 9.25 -4.99
CA LEU A 10 7.67 8.42 -4.49
C LEU A 10 6.90 9.13 -3.37
N THR A 11 6.35 10.30 -3.69
CA THR A 11 5.43 11.04 -2.81
C THR A 11 3.99 10.80 -3.22
N PHE A 12 3.05 10.98 -2.29
CA PHE A 12 1.62 10.80 -2.58
C PHE A 12 1.15 11.71 -3.72
N GLU A 13 1.54 12.99 -3.71
CA GLU A 13 1.18 13.96 -4.74
C GLU A 13 1.67 13.52 -6.13
N ARG A 14 2.96 13.16 -6.25
CA ARG A 14 3.54 12.78 -7.55
C ARG A 14 2.98 11.48 -8.08
N VAL A 15 2.76 10.51 -7.20
CA VAL A 15 2.14 9.23 -7.56
C VAL A 15 0.69 9.43 -7.98
N MET A 16 -0.08 10.27 -7.28
CA MET A 16 -1.48 10.54 -7.63
C MET A 16 -1.59 11.25 -8.98
N ASP A 17 -0.77 12.26 -9.25
CA ASP A 17 -0.74 12.95 -10.54
C ASP A 17 -0.48 11.98 -11.71
N ILE A 18 0.42 11.00 -11.52
CA ILE A 18 0.68 9.95 -12.52
C ILE A 18 -0.53 9.01 -12.66
N ILE A 19 -1.16 8.59 -11.56
CA ILE A 19 -2.35 7.74 -11.59
C ILE A 19 -3.51 8.44 -12.30
N GLU A 20 -3.71 9.73 -12.03
CA GLU A 20 -4.76 10.54 -12.65
C GLU A 20 -4.53 10.69 -14.16
N MET A 21 -3.27 10.89 -14.57
CA MET A 21 -2.89 10.98 -15.98
C MET A 21 -3.01 9.65 -16.73
N GLU A 22 -2.57 8.55 -16.11
CA GLU A 22 -2.49 7.24 -16.77
C GLU A 22 -3.78 6.41 -16.66
N GLN A 23 -4.61 6.67 -15.64
CA GLN A 23 -5.81 5.90 -15.30
C GLN A 23 -5.54 4.37 -15.34
N PRO A 24 -4.56 3.87 -14.55
CA PRO A 24 -4.15 2.48 -14.63
C PRO A 24 -5.26 1.55 -14.14
N HIS A 25 -5.24 0.30 -14.62
CA HIS A 25 -6.13 -0.75 -14.11
C HIS A 25 -5.97 -0.98 -12.59
N GLY A 26 -4.75 -0.84 -12.10
CA GLY A 26 -4.45 -0.96 -10.68
C GLY A 26 -2.98 -0.67 -10.37
N VAL A 27 -2.71 -0.51 -9.08
CA VAL A 27 -1.41 -0.12 -8.53
C VAL A 27 -0.91 -1.22 -7.59
N ILE A 28 0.36 -1.59 -7.73
CA ILE A 28 1.04 -2.54 -6.84
C ILE A 28 1.95 -1.73 -5.90
N VAL A 29 1.72 -1.84 -4.60
CA VAL A 29 2.49 -1.14 -3.56
C VAL A 29 3.41 -2.05 -2.74
N SER A 30 3.23 -3.37 -2.85
CA SER A 30 3.87 -4.38 -1.98
C SER A 30 5.31 -4.78 -2.36
N THR A 31 5.82 -4.34 -3.51
CA THR A 31 7.11 -4.81 -4.06
C THR A 31 8.26 -3.81 -3.91
N GLY A 32 8.01 -2.60 -3.41
CA GLY A 32 9.02 -1.53 -3.32
C GLY A 32 9.46 -1.17 -1.90
N GLY A 33 9.13 -2.00 -0.90
CA GLY A 33 9.50 -1.78 0.49
C GLY A 33 8.59 -0.77 1.21
N GLN A 34 9.13 -0.11 2.23
CA GLN A 34 8.34 0.70 3.18
C GLN A 34 7.75 1.98 2.56
N ILE A 35 8.45 2.61 1.61
CA ILE A 35 7.98 3.87 1.00
C ILE A 35 6.63 3.68 0.30
N PRO A 36 6.46 2.74 -0.66
CA PRO A 36 5.16 2.52 -1.30
C PRO A 36 4.12 1.90 -0.36
N ASN A 37 4.51 1.04 0.60
CA ASN A 37 3.58 0.52 1.61
C ASN A 37 2.90 1.65 2.39
N ASN A 38 3.65 2.67 2.80
CA ASN A 38 3.12 3.84 3.51
C ASN A 38 2.13 4.66 2.67
N LEU A 39 2.18 4.56 1.33
CA LEU A 39 1.22 5.22 0.44
C LEU A 39 -0.09 4.44 0.30
N ALA A 40 -0.11 3.14 0.65
CA ALA A 40 -1.25 2.26 0.40
C ALA A 40 -2.55 2.80 1.00
N MET A 41 -2.54 3.21 2.27
CA MET A 41 -3.72 3.75 2.95
C MET A 41 -4.20 5.08 2.36
N HIS A 42 -3.28 5.93 1.89
CA HIS A 42 -3.65 7.21 1.26
C HIS A 42 -4.26 7.00 -0.13
N LEU A 43 -3.71 6.07 -0.91
CA LEU A 43 -4.22 5.71 -2.24
C LEU A 43 -5.59 5.02 -2.13
N ASP A 44 -5.77 4.12 -1.17
CA ASP A 44 -7.04 3.46 -0.88
C ASP A 44 -8.13 4.47 -0.48
N ALA A 45 -7.77 5.49 0.32
CA ALA A 45 -8.68 6.58 0.68
C ALA A 45 -9.13 7.44 -0.52
N GLN A 46 -8.37 7.45 -1.61
CA GLN A 46 -8.76 8.06 -2.89
C GLN A 46 -9.47 7.07 -3.84
N ASN A 47 -9.78 5.85 -3.39
CA ASN A 47 -10.37 4.77 -4.18
C ASN A 47 -9.49 4.31 -5.36
N VAL A 48 -8.16 4.44 -5.24
CA VAL A 48 -7.22 3.88 -6.22
C VAL A 48 -7.25 2.35 -6.11
N PRO A 49 -7.42 1.62 -7.23
CA PRO A 49 -7.45 0.16 -7.21
C PRO A 49 -6.08 -0.43 -6.88
N ILE A 50 -5.88 -0.82 -5.62
CA ILE A 50 -4.68 -1.52 -5.18
C ILE A 50 -4.79 -3.01 -5.51
N LEU A 51 -3.77 -3.55 -6.16
CA LEU A 51 -3.70 -4.96 -6.55
C LEU A 51 -2.96 -5.79 -5.50
N GLY A 52 -3.52 -6.95 -5.18
CA GLY A 52 -2.95 -7.88 -4.20
C GLY A 52 -3.51 -7.67 -2.80
N THR A 53 -2.64 -7.64 -1.79
CA THR A 53 -3.03 -7.43 -0.40
C THR A 53 -3.69 -6.06 -0.23
N ALA A 54 -4.85 -6.02 0.45
CA ALA A 54 -5.56 -4.78 0.68
C ALA A 54 -4.74 -3.82 1.56
N ALA A 55 -4.88 -2.51 1.35
CA ALA A 55 -4.17 -1.49 2.12
C ALA A 55 -4.38 -1.64 3.63
N LYS A 56 -5.62 -1.94 4.04
CA LYS A 56 -5.96 -2.21 5.44
C LYS A 56 -5.23 -3.42 6.02
N ASP A 57 -5.00 -4.46 5.24
CA ASP A 57 -4.29 -5.66 5.71
C ASP A 57 -2.78 -5.39 5.84
N ILE A 58 -2.21 -4.55 4.99
CA ILE A 58 -0.83 -4.03 5.12
C ILE A 58 -0.71 -3.23 6.42
N ASP A 59 -1.60 -2.27 6.65
CA ASP A 59 -1.63 -1.44 7.85
C ASP A 59 -1.83 -2.27 9.15
N ASN A 60 -2.72 -3.27 9.12
CA ASN A 60 -2.90 -4.19 10.25
C ASN A 60 -1.62 -4.98 10.59
N ALA A 61 -0.80 -5.30 9.60
CA ALA A 61 0.43 -6.06 9.78
C ALA A 61 1.61 -5.19 10.23
N GLU A 62 1.67 -3.93 9.80
CA GLU A 62 2.76 -3.00 10.16
C GLU A 62 2.53 -2.32 11.53
N ASP A 63 1.28 -2.09 11.94
CA ASP A 63 0.97 -1.57 13.27
C ASP A 63 1.07 -2.68 14.32
N ARG A 64 2.03 -2.55 15.23
CA ARG A 64 2.29 -3.52 16.30
C ARG A 64 1.06 -3.79 17.18
N ALA A 65 0.27 -2.77 17.51
CA ALA A 65 -0.91 -2.94 18.34
C ALA A 65 -2.00 -3.69 17.57
N LYS A 66 -2.25 -3.34 16.31
CA LYS A 66 -3.22 -4.05 15.45
C LYS A 66 -2.80 -5.49 15.21
N PHE A 67 -1.52 -5.72 14.92
CA PHE A 67 -0.97 -7.06 14.74
C PHE A 67 -1.09 -7.90 16.01
N SER A 68 -0.76 -7.32 17.17
CA SER A 68 -0.87 -8.01 18.45
C SER A 68 -2.32 -8.34 18.81
N GLN A 69 -3.25 -7.42 18.54
CA GLN A 69 -4.68 -7.66 18.68
C GLN A 69 -5.14 -8.78 17.76
N MET A 70 -4.70 -8.79 16.50
CA MET A 70 -5.01 -9.84 15.53
C MET A 70 -4.53 -11.22 15.99
N LEU A 71 -3.29 -11.33 16.47
CA LEU A 71 -2.75 -12.59 16.99
C LEU A 71 -3.53 -13.06 18.24
N THR A 72 -3.87 -12.14 19.14
CA THR A 72 -4.70 -12.43 20.33
C THR A 72 -6.07 -12.96 19.94
N ASN A 73 -6.75 -12.30 18.99
CA ASN A 73 -8.06 -12.70 18.49
C ASN A 73 -8.04 -14.08 17.82
N ASN A 74 -6.89 -14.49 17.26
CA ASN A 74 -6.68 -15.80 16.64
C ASN A 74 -6.10 -16.86 17.60
N GLY A 75 -5.92 -16.55 18.89
CA GLY A 75 -5.37 -17.48 19.87
C GLY A 75 -3.89 -17.83 19.64
N ILE A 76 -3.14 -16.95 18.95
CA ILE A 76 -1.73 -17.14 18.66
C ILE A 76 -0.90 -16.45 19.75
N ASN A 77 -0.07 -17.24 20.44
CA ASN A 77 0.82 -16.74 21.48
C ASN A 77 1.87 -15.79 20.89
N GLN A 78 2.10 -14.68 21.59
CA GLN A 78 3.17 -13.73 21.32
C GLN A 78 4.18 -13.73 22.47
N PRO A 79 5.48 -13.53 22.21
CA PRO A 79 6.51 -13.37 23.23
C PRO A 79 6.38 -12.07 24.03
#